data_AF-A0A6M4M9A6-F1
#
_entry.id   AF-A0A6M4M9A6-F1
#
_cell.length_a   1.000
_cell.length_b   1.000
_cell.length_c   1.000
_cell.angle_alpha   90.00
_cell.angle_beta   90.00
_cell.angle_gamma   90.00
#
_symmetry.space_group_name_H-M   'P 1'
#
loop_
_entity.id
_entity.type
_entity.pdbx_description
1 polymer ?
#
loop_
_entity_poly.entity_id
_entity_poly.type
_entity_poly.pdbx_seq_one_letter_code
_entity_poly.pdbx_strand_id
1 'polypeptide(L)' 'MPSDYIDKLLKAVVGFKVVVSEIHAKEKLGQHKNPDDQHGVFHALHTSPSSESKELADYMQKRGLGIGS' A
#
# COMPACT_ATOMS: atom_id res chain seq x y z
N MET A 1 -29.21 -5.54 17.02
CA MET A 1 -29.65 -4.12 17.13
C MET A 1 -31.10 -4.03 16.70
N PRO A 2 -31.92 -3.13 17.27
CA PRO A 2 -33.30 -2.91 16.82
C PRO A 2 -33.32 -2.43 15.36
N SER A 3 -34.24 -2.94 14.55
CA SER A 3 -34.42 -2.57 13.14
C SER A 3 -34.55 -1.05 12.96
N ASP A 4 -35.34 -0.42 13.81
CA ASP A 4 -35.70 0.99 13.73
C ASP A 4 -34.48 1.92 13.92
N TYR A 5 -33.50 1.45 14.69
CA TYR A 5 -32.25 2.17 14.89
C TYR A 5 -31.40 2.17 13.61
N ILE A 6 -31.34 1.04 12.91
CA ILE A 6 -30.63 0.91 11.63
C ILE A 6 -31.32 1.76 10.56
N ASP A 7 -32.65 1.68 10.47
CA ASP A 7 -33.43 2.45 9.49
C ASP A 7 -33.29 3.97 9.67
N LYS A 8 -33.16 4.43 10.93
CA LYS A 8 -32.88 5.84 11.24
C LYS A 8 -31.52 6.27 10.72
N LEU A 9 -30.49 5.44 10.85
CA LEU A 9 -29.14 5.75 10.38
C LEU A 9 -29.06 5.74 8.85
N LEU A 10 -29.72 4.79 8.19
CA LEU A 10 -29.72 4.66 6.73
C LEU A 10 -30.29 5.90 6.02
N LYS A 11 -31.26 6.60 6.62
CA LYS A 11 -31.82 7.84 6.05
C LYS A 11 -30.80 8.97 5.87
N ALA A 12 -29.68 8.92 6.60
CA ALA A 12 -28.60 9.90 6.51
C ALA A 12 -27.43 9.44 5.60
N VAL A 13 -27.51 8.24 5.02
CA VAL A 13 -26.45 7.66 4.18
C VAL A 13 -26.84 7.75 2.71
N VAL A 14 -25.95 8.29 1.88
CA VAL A 14 -26.09 8.24 0.42
C VAL A 14 -25.26 7.08 -0.11
N GLY A 15 -25.95 6.04 -0.59
CA GLY A 15 -25.30 4.93 -1.29
C GLY A 15 -25.00 5.28 -2.74
N PHE A 16 -23.77 5.07 -3.18
CA PHE A 16 -23.40 5.12 -4.58
C PHE A 16 -22.43 3.98 -4.90
N LYS A 17 -22.25 3.71 -6.20
CA LYS A 17 -21.35 2.67 -6.71
C LYS A 17 -20.43 3.27 -7.75
N VAL A 18 -19.14 2.93 -7.65
CA VAL A 18 -18.16 3.21 -8.70
C VAL A 18 -17.95 1.93 -9.50
N VAL A 19 -18.21 1.98 -10.81
CA VAL A 19 -17.85 0.90 -11.73
C VAL A 19 -16.41 1.17 -12.18
N VAL A 20 -15.49 0.28 -11.82
CA VAL A 20 -14.10 0.39 -12.24
C VAL A 20 -14.00 0.09 -13.73
N SER A 21 -13.59 1.08 -14.53
CA SER A 21 -13.34 0.92 -15.96
C SER A 21 -11.90 0.46 -16.23
N GLU A 22 -10.94 1.02 -15.52
CA GLU A 22 -9.52 0.75 -15.66
C GLU A 22 -8.77 1.05 -14.37
N ILE A 23 -7.58 0.45 -14.21
CA ILE A 23 -6.69 0.68 -13.08
C ILE A 23 -5.32 1.06 -13.62
N HIS A 24 -4.86 2.25 -13.27
CA HIS A 24 -3.52 2.74 -13.58
C HIS A 24 -2.72 2.79 -12.28
N ALA A 25 -1.60 2.07 -12.23
CA ALA A 25 -0.76 1.97 -11.04
C ALA A 25 0.71 2.26 -11.35
N LYS A 26 1.46 2.71 -10.35
CA LYS A 26 2.89 2.96 -10.45
C LYS A 26 3.62 2.53 -9.19
N GLU A 27 4.68 1.76 -9.39
CA GLU A 27 5.57 1.32 -8.32
C GLU A 27 6.78 2.25 -8.25
N LYS A 28 6.97 2.92 -7.11
CA LYS A 28 8.14 3.75 -6.81
C LYS A 28 8.95 3.07 -5.71
N LEU A 29 9.86 2.20 -6.12
CA LEU A 29 10.62 1.32 -5.23
C LEU A 29 12.12 1.65 -5.24
N GLY A 30 12.51 2.81 -5.79
CA GLY A 30 13.93 3.14 -5.96
C GLY A 30 14.63 2.31 -7.04
N GLN A 31 13.87 1.57 -7.87
CA GLN A 31 14.36 0.60 -8.85
C GLN A 31 15.30 1.18 -9.93
N HIS A 32 15.36 2.51 -10.06
CA HIS A 32 16.24 3.21 -11.01
C HIS A 32 17.44 3.88 -10.33
N LYS A 33 17.66 3.69 -9.03
CA LYS A 33 18.89 4.12 -8.35
C LYS A 33 20.02 3.10 -8.60
N ASN A 34 21.25 3.49 -8.27
CA ASN A 34 22.37 2.56 -8.32
C ASN A 34 22.19 1.42 -7.28
N PRO A 35 22.85 0.27 -7.47
CA PRO A 35 22.70 -0.89 -6.59
C PRO A 35 23.00 -0.63 -5.11
N ASP A 36 24.05 0.15 -4.81
CA ASP A 36 24.45 0.45 -3.43
C ASP A 36 23.36 1.25 -2.69
N ASP A 37 22.78 2.25 -3.36
CA ASP A 37 21.65 3.03 -2.83
C ASP A 37 20.42 2.14 -2.62
N GLN A 38 20.15 1.21 -3.55
CA GLN A 38 19.04 0.28 -3.41
C GLN A 38 19.23 -0.64 -2.21
N HIS A 39 20.44 -1.21 -2.03
CA HIS A 39 20.79 -2.03 -0.85
C HIS A 39 20.63 -1.25 0.44
N GLY A 40 21.19 -0.03 0.50
CA GLY A 40 21.13 0.79 1.71
C GLY A 40 19.68 1.11 2.12
N VAL A 41 18.85 1.52 1.16
CA VAL A 41 17.44 1.84 1.42
C VAL A 41 16.65 0.58 1.81
N PHE A 42 16.80 -0.52 1.06
CA PHE A 42 16.10 -1.76 1.35
C PHE A 42 16.45 -2.28 2.76
N HIS A 43 17.73 -2.28 3.12
CA HIS A 43 18.17 -2.71 4.44
C HIS A 43 17.62 -1.82 5.57
N ALA A 44 17.63 -0.50 5.38
CA ALA A 44 17.07 0.43 6.35
C ALA A 44 15.56 0.25 6.53
N LEU A 45 14.82 -0.01 5.44
CA LEU A 45 13.38 -0.28 5.49
C LEU A 45 13.07 -1.60 6.22
N HIS A 46 13.81 -2.67 5.92
CA HIS A 46 13.62 -3.98 6.53
C HIS A 46 13.93 -3.99 8.04
N THR A 47 14.89 -3.17 8.49
CA THR A 47 15.29 -3.08 9.91
C THR A 47 14.57 -1.97 10.68
N SER A 48 13.75 -1.16 10.01
CA SER A 48 13.00 -0.05 10.61
C SER A 48 12.04 -0.55 11.71
N PRO A 49 11.80 0.22 12.79
CA PRO A 49 10.76 -0.10 13.76
C PRO A 49 9.34 0.12 13.23
N SER A 50 9.17 0.85 12.12
CA SER A 50 7.87 1.12 11.51
C SER A 50 7.32 -0.10 10.76
N SER A 51 6.07 -0.46 11.02
CA SER A 51 5.37 -1.52 10.28
C SER A 51 5.28 -1.21 8.79
N GLU A 52 4.95 0.03 8.44
CA GLU A 52 4.84 0.48 7.04
C GLU A 52 6.18 0.35 6.29
N SER A 53 7.29 0.63 6.96
CA SER A 53 8.63 0.48 6.37
C SER A 53 8.96 -0.99 6.06
N LYS A 54 8.63 -1.89 7.00
CA LYS A 54 8.82 -3.34 6.80
C LYS A 54 7.92 -3.88 5.70
N GLU A 55 6.65 -3.47 5.67
CA GLU A 55 5.71 -3.85 4.62
C GLU A 55 6.19 -3.42 3.23
N LEU A 56 6.78 -2.21 3.13
CA LEU A 56 7.39 -1.77 1.87
C LEU A 56 8.60 -2.62 1.50
N ALA A 57 9.47 -2.96 2.44
CA ALA A 57 10.61 -3.84 2.18
C ALA A 57 10.14 -5.24 1.72
N ASP A 58 9.16 -5.83 2.41
CA ASP A 58 8.57 -7.12 2.02
C ASP A 58 7.95 -7.06 0.62
N TYR A 59 7.31 -5.95 0.27
CA TYR A 59 6.78 -5.71 -1.07
C TYR A 59 7.90 -5.61 -2.11
N MET A 60 8.96 -4.83 -1.84
CA MET A 60 10.13 -4.72 -2.71
C MET A 60 10.77 -6.10 -2.97
N GLN A 61 10.91 -6.91 -1.91
CA GLN A 61 11.44 -8.27 -2.00
C GLN A 61 10.54 -9.18 -2.85
N LYS A 62 9.22 -9.14 -2.64
CA LYS A 62 8.24 -9.89 -3.48
C LYS A 62 8.31 -9.51 -4.95
N ARG A 63 8.56 -8.23 -5.25
CA ARG A 63 8.66 -7.72 -6.63
C ARG A 63 10.03 -7.94 -7.24
N GLY A 64 11.06 -8.18 -6.43
CA GLY A 64 12.45 -8.24 -6.90
C GLY A 64 12.96 -6.90 -7.45
N LEU A 65 12.41 -5.78 -6.96
CA LEU A 65 12.71 -4.44 -7.46
C LEU A 65 13.19 -3.54 -6.33
N GLY A 66 14.23 -2.74 -6.60
CA GLY A 66 14.78 -1.81 -5.62
C GLY A 66 15.58 -2.47 -4.50
N ILE A 67 15.96 -3.75 -4.67
CA ILE A 67 16.71 -4.55 -3.69
C ILE A 67 18.20 -4.68 -4.02
N GLY A 68 18.71 -3.96 -5.03
CA GLY A 68 20.14 -3.84 -5.37
C GLY A 68 20.85 -5.12 -5.87
N SER A 69 20.12 -6.20 -6.12
CA SER A 69 20.63 -7.47 -6.67
C SER A 69 20.52 -7.55 -8.19
#